data_AF-A0A2G9LPD5-F1
#
_entry.id   AF-A0A2G9LPD5-F1
#
_cell.length_a   1.000
_cell.length_b   1.000
_cell.length_c   1.000
_cell.angle_alpha   90.00
_cell.angle_beta   90.00
_cell.angle_gamma   90.00
#
_symmetry.space_group_name_H-M   'P 1'
#
loop_
_entity.id
_entity.type
_entity.pdbx_description
1 polymer ?
#
loop_
_entity_poly.entity_id
_entity_poly.type
_entity_poly.pdbx_seq_one_letter_code
_entity_poly.pdbx_strand_id
1 'polypeptide(L)' 'MSQEIADWIAYIKAHPDTWKQEHTDFINAQFDKAYAFIEKIGAEPDGVDRLCTMYGITNKNLIEELRAKFANTSSHESM' A
#
# COMPACT_ATOMS: atom_id res chain seq x y z
N MET A 1 7.72 3.01 26.52
CA MET A 1 7.80 2.24 25.26
C MET A 1 6.47 1.51 25.13
N SER A 2 5.81 1.52 23.97
CA SER A 2 4.52 0.82 23.84
C SER A 2 4.73 -0.70 23.99
N GLN A 3 3.74 -1.39 24.56
CA GLN A 3 3.78 -2.85 24.74
C GLN A 3 4.01 -3.57 23.40
N GLU A 4 3.37 -3.07 22.34
CA GLU A 4 3.51 -3.58 20.96
C GLU A 4 4.97 -3.54 20.46
N ILE A 5 5.72 -2.48 20.79
CA ILE A 5 7.14 -2.39 20.42
C ILE A 5 7.95 -3.43 21.21
N ALA A 6 7.64 -3.64 22.49
CA ALA A 6 8.33 -4.64 23.30
C ALA A 6 8.08 -6.06 22.78
N ASP A 7 6.85 -6.37 22.42
CA ASP A 7 6.45 -7.67 21.86
C ASP A 7 7.10 -7.91 20.49
N TRP A 8 7.15 -6.87 19.64
CA TRP A 8 7.82 -6.95 18.35
C TRP A 8 9.34 -7.18 18.48
N ILE A 9 9.99 -6.47 19.41
CA ILE A 9 11.41 -6.69 19.70
C ILE A 9 11.67 -8.12 20.20
N ALA A 10 10.80 -8.65 21.06
CA ALA A 10 10.90 -10.03 21.53
C ALA A 10 10.75 -11.02 20.37
N TYR A 11 9.80 -10.77 19.45
CA TYR A 11 9.58 -11.58 18.26
C TYR A 11 10.81 -11.64 17.34
N ILE A 12 11.39 -10.48 17.02
CA ILE A 12 12.60 -10.38 16.19
C ILE A 12 13.75 -11.17 16.79
N LYS A 13 13.94 -11.08 18.11
CA LYS A 13 15.00 -11.83 18.81
C LYS A 13 14.79 -13.34 18.75
N ALA A 14 13.54 -13.80 18.77
CA ALA A 14 13.20 -15.22 18.67
C ALA A 14 13.30 -15.78 17.24
N HIS A 15 13.19 -14.93 16.22
CA HIS A 15 13.15 -15.33 14.80
C HIS A 15 14.18 -14.56 13.94
N PRO A 16 15.49 -14.61 14.26
CA PRO A 16 16.51 -13.72 13.68
C PRO A 16 16.61 -13.78 12.15
N ASP A 17 16.27 -14.92 11.55
CA ASP A 17 16.43 -15.17 10.12
C ASP A 17 15.16 -14.94 9.29
N THR A 18 13.97 -15.03 9.89
CA THR A 18 12.68 -14.97 9.14
C THR A 18 11.91 -13.67 9.35
N TRP A 19 12.13 -12.95 10.46
CA TRP A 19 11.33 -11.77 10.81
C TRP A 19 11.32 -10.68 9.73
N LYS A 20 12.44 -10.56 8.97
CA LYS A 20 12.57 -9.56 7.90
C LYS A 20 11.59 -9.83 6.77
N GLN A 21 11.50 -11.09 6.35
CA GLN A 21 10.60 -11.49 5.27
C GLN A 21 9.14 -11.26 5.69
N GLU A 22 8.77 -11.75 6.86
CA GLU A 22 7.40 -11.61 7.40
C GLU A 22 6.99 -10.14 7.60
N HIS A 23 7.93 -9.31 8.05
CA HIS A 23 7.70 -7.87 8.19
C HIS A 23 7.56 -7.18 6.83
N THR A 24 8.40 -7.53 5.86
CA THR A 24 8.28 -7.04 4.49
C THR A 24 6.96 -7.46 3.86
N ASP A 25 6.55 -8.71 4.01
CA ASP A 25 5.27 -9.23 3.51
C ASP A 25 4.10 -8.51 4.16
N PHE A 26 4.17 -8.26 5.47
CA PHE A 26 3.15 -7.48 6.18
C PHE A 26 3.04 -6.06 5.63
N ILE A 27 4.17 -5.37 5.42
CA ILE A 27 4.19 -4.01 4.85
C ILE A 27 3.62 -4.02 3.44
N ASN A 28 4.05 -4.95 2.59
CA ASN A 28 3.56 -5.08 1.22
C ASN A 28 2.05 -5.30 1.20
N ALA A 29 1.53 -6.19 2.06
CA ALA A 29 0.10 -6.42 2.18
C ALA A 29 -0.70 -5.17 2.62
N GLN A 30 -0.11 -4.25 3.39
CA GLN A 30 -0.77 -2.97 3.68
C GLN A 30 -0.82 -2.07 2.45
N PHE A 31 0.26 -2.01 1.67
CA PHE A 31 0.29 -1.26 0.42
C PHE A 31 -0.69 -1.83 -0.61
N ASP A 32 -0.75 -3.15 -0.77
CA ASP A 32 -1.68 -3.81 -1.68
C ASP A 32 -3.14 -3.48 -1.34
N LYS A 33 -3.50 -3.47 -0.06
CA LYS A 33 -4.83 -3.05 0.40
C LYS A 33 -5.11 -1.58 0.05
N ALA A 34 -4.13 -0.70 0.27
CA ALA A 34 -4.26 0.70 -0.09
C ALA A 34 -4.44 0.88 -1.61
N TYR A 35 -3.72 0.09 -2.41
CA TYR A 35 -3.84 0.10 -3.87
C TYR A 35 -5.21 -0.39 -4.33
N ALA A 36 -5.66 -1.54 -3.82
CA ALA A 36 -6.98 -2.08 -4.15
C ALA A 36 -8.10 -1.10 -3.77
N PHE A 37 -7.94 -0.35 -2.67
CA PHE A 37 -8.86 0.71 -2.29
C PHE A 37 -8.86 1.87 -3.28
N ILE A 38 -7.67 2.39 -3.64
CA ILE A 38 -7.54 3.49 -4.61
C ILE A 38 -8.10 3.11 -5.97
N GLU A 39 -7.80 1.90 -6.46
CA GLU A 39 -8.30 1.38 -7.73
C GLU A 39 -9.84 1.31 -7.72
N LYS A 40 -10.41 0.72 -6.66
CA LYS A 40 -11.86 0.59 -6.51
C LYS A 40 -12.55 1.94 -6.51
N ILE A 41 -12.08 2.89 -5.71
CA ILE A 41 -12.67 4.23 -5.65
C ILE A 41 -12.48 4.94 -6.99
N GLY A 42 -11.29 4.89 -7.59
CA GLY A 42 -10.98 5.55 -8.86
C GLY A 42 -11.78 5.05 -10.07
N ALA A 43 -12.38 3.86 -9.99
CA ALA A 43 -13.29 3.33 -11.01
C ALA A 43 -14.73 3.90 -10.92
N GLU A 44 -15.08 4.54 -9.80
CA GLU A 44 -16.39 5.17 -9.62
C GLU A 44 -16.49 6.49 -10.43
N PRO A 45 -17.70 6.92 -10.86
CA PRO A 45 -17.87 8.11 -11.70
C PRO A 45 -17.28 9.42 -11.15
N ASP A 46 -17.18 9.56 -9.82
CA ASP A 46 -16.60 10.69 -9.09
C ASP A 46 -15.34 10.31 -8.28
N GLY A 47 -14.81 9.11 -8.54
CA GLY A 47 -13.75 8.49 -7.75
C GLY A 47 -12.48 9.31 -7.62
N VAL A 48 -12.03 9.88 -8.74
CA VAL A 48 -10.82 10.71 -8.81
C VAL A 48 -10.96 11.96 -7.94
N ASP A 49 -12.13 12.60 -7.95
CA ASP A 49 -12.39 13.80 -7.15
C ASP A 49 -12.41 13.46 -5.66
N ARG A 50 -13.02 12.33 -5.29
CA ARG A 50 -13.02 11.84 -3.91
C ARG A 50 -11.61 11.49 -3.42
N LEU A 51 -10.80 10.84 -4.24
CA LEU A 51 -9.40 10.56 -3.92
C LEU A 51 -8.60 11.86 -3.74
N CYS A 52 -8.81 12.86 -4.60
CA CYS A 52 -8.18 14.17 -4.45
C CYS A 52 -8.55 14.82 -3.11
N THR A 53 -9.83 14.78 -2.71
CA THR A 53 -10.27 15.30 -1.41
C THR A 53 -9.70 14.52 -0.23
N MET A 54 -9.74 13.17 -0.27
CA MET A 54 -9.27 12.33 0.85
C MET A 54 -7.76 12.48 1.10
N TYR A 55 -6.96 12.56 0.03
CA TYR A 55 -5.50 12.65 0.14
C TYR A 55 -4.98 14.10 0.09
N GLY A 56 -5.87 15.10 0.00
CA GLY A 56 -5.47 16.51 -0.11
C GLY A 56 -4.67 16.82 -1.38
N ILE A 57 -4.85 16.03 -2.43
CA ILE A 57 -4.14 16.19 -3.70
C ILE A 57 -4.87 17.24 -4.54
N THR A 58 -4.21 18.35 -4.85
CA THR A 58 -4.76 19.43 -5.67
C THR A 58 -4.53 19.22 -7.17
N ASN A 59 -3.56 18.37 -7.53
CA ASN A 59 -3.23 18.05 -8.92
C ASN A 59 -3.87 16.73 -9.35
N LYS A 60 -5.00 16.82 -10.07
CA LYS A 60 -5.75 15.65 -10.57
C LYS A 60 -4.94 14.76 -11.52
N ASN A 61 -3.98 15.33 -12.27
CA ASN A 61 -3.13 14.58 -13.19
C ASN A 61 -2.23 13.59 -12.44
N LEU A 62 -1.86 13.89 -11.19
CA LEU A 62 -1.06 12.99 -10.37
C LEU A 62 -1.79 11.68 -10.07
N ILE A 63 -3.12 11.73 -9.92
CA ILE A 63 -3.95 10.53 -9.69
C ILE A 63 -4.03 9.68 -10.96
N GLU A 64 -4.19 10.31 -12.12
CA GLU A 64 -4.17 9.59 -13.41
C GLU A 64 -2.80 8.98 -13.71
N GLU A 65 -1.70 9.68 -13.40
CA GLU A 65 -0.33 9.15 -13.51
C GLU A 65 -0.08 7.97 -12.57
N LEU A 66 -0.58 8.05 -11.33
CA LEU A 66 -0.54 6.93 -10.38
C LEU A 66 -1.30 5.73 -10.95
N ARG A 67 -2.53 5.92 -11.44
CA ARG A 67 -3.31 4.84 -12.09
C ARG A 67 -2.56 4.20 -13.25
N ALA A 68 -1.97 5.00 -14.13
CA ALA A 68 -1.22 4.50 -15.29
C ALA A 68 0.05 3.74 -14.89
N LYS A 69 0.76 4.21 -13.85
CA LYS A 69 1.94 3.52 -13.31
C LYS A 69 1.58 2.18 -12.69
N PHE A 70 0.43 2.11 -12.01
CA PHE A 70 -0.02 0.88 -11.35
C PHE A 70 -0.63 -0.16 -12.28
N ALA A 71 -1.35 0.26 -13.34
CA ALA A 71 -1.87 -0.65 -14.36
C ALA A 71 -0.74 -1.41 -15.10
N ASN A 72 0.45 -0.80 -15.23
CA ASN A 72 1.60 -1.41 -15.88
C ASN A 72 2.43 -2.33 -14.96
N THR A 73 2.35 -2.18 -13.64
CA THR A 73 3.05 -3.09 -12.70
C THR A 73 2.39 -4.45 -12.55
N SER A 74 1.05 -4.55 -12.66
CA SER A 74 0.34 -5.84 -12.64
C SER A 74 0.60 -6.70 -13.88
N SER A 75 1.12 -6.12 -14.96
CA SER A 75 1.50 -6.85 -16.18
C SER A 75 2.88 -7.51 -16.09
N HIS A 76 3.68 -7.19 -15.06
CA HIS A 76 5.06 -7.67 -14.96
C HIS A 76 5.23 -8.89 -14.05
N GLU A 77 4.20 -9.31 -13.31
CA GLU A 77 4.20 -10.53 -12.48
C GLU A 77 3.64 -11.76 -13.21
N SER A 78 3.35 -11.66 -14.51
CA SER A 78 2.90 -12.79 -15.35
C SER A 78 3.97 -13.34 -16.31
N MET A 79 5.27 -13.13 -16.02
CA MET A 79 6.39 -13.74 -16.76
C MET A 79 7.33 -14.52 -15.85
#